data_AF-A0A5N6VQN2-F1
#
_entry.id   AF-A0A5N6VQN2-F1
#
_cell.length_a   1.000
_cell.length_b   1.000
_cell.length_c   1.000
_cell.angle_alpha   90.00
_cell.angle_beta   90.00
_cell.angle_gamma   90.00
#
_symmetry.space_group_name_H-M   'P 1'
#
loop_
_entity.id
_entity.type
_entity.pdbx_description
1 polymer ?
#
loop_
_entity_poly.entity_id
_entity_poly.type
_entity_poly.pdbx_seq_one_letter_code
_entity_poly.pdbx_strand_id
1 'polypeptide(L)'
;MTPTEHEYQPQELILTRTGPLRINMTIAPKKDEHNSRYFVHINGLFHDNTDITLHASDSKNGQILGSCRFNKFHTTRMHLTLGDQQSYLMFSPQYGCYSWSVMVIRHTEGKVPQRREFLWKRTEASRVSGRLGLELCGPDMSDIYAEYFGAASGSLKAGKLRVRFDLGDTWKTMVLLTLSALIEKERQRRARQGHTSIAMLGP
;
A
#
# COMPACT_ATOMS: atom_id res chain seq x y z
N MET A 1 -25.00 25.61 -6.95
CA MET A 1 -25.00 24.37 -7.75
C MET A 1 -24.04 23.40 -7.07
N THR A 2 -24.57 22.43 -6.34
CA THR A 2 -23.79 21.32 -5.78
C THR A 2 -23.29 20.44 -6.93
N PRO A 3 -22.01 20.05 -6.98
CA PRO A 3 -21.54 19.12 -7.99
C PRO A 3 -22.27 17.79 -7.77
N THR A 4 -22.93 17.30 -8.80
CA THR A 4 -23.49 15.95 -8.86
C THR A 4 -22.37 14.95 -8.59
N GLU A 5 -22.45 14.26 -7.45
CA GLU A 5 -21.66 13.06 -7.17
C GLU A 5 -22.02 12.01 -8.24
N HIS A 6 -21.23 11.96 -9.31
CA HIS A 6 -21.23 10.79 -10.16
C HIS A 6 -20.95 9.59 -9.27
N GLU A 7 -21.90 8.64 -9.25
CA GLU A 7 -21.83 7.39 -8.50
C GLU A 7 -20.58 6.62 -8.93
N TYR A 8 -19.45 6.88 -8.27
CA TYR A 8 -18.17 6.30 -8.60
C TYR A 8 -18.22 4.84 -8.19
N GLN A 9 -18.35 3.93 -9.16
CA GLN A 9 -18.32 2.51 -8.84
C GLN A 9 -16.96 2.15 -8.21
N PRO A 10 -16.95 1.57 -7.00
CA PRO A 10 -15.70 1.24 -6.32
C PRO A 10 -14.84 0.32 -7.20
N GLN A 11 -13.58 0.74 -7.44
CA GLN A 11 -12.63 -0.08 -8.17
C GLN A 11 -12.05 -1.13 -7.21
N GLU A 12 -12.25 -2.41 -7.50
CA GLU A 12 -11.62 -3.50 -6.75
C GLU A 12 -10.37 -4.00 -7.50
N LEU A 13 -9.24 -4.03 -6.80
CA LEU A 13 -7.95 -4.55 -7.26
C LEU A 13 -7.54 -5.76 -6.43
N ILE A 14 -7.04 -6.80 -7.09
CA ILE A 14 -6.53 -8.01 -6.47
C ILE A 14 -5.02 -7.96 -6.47
N LEU A 15 -4.41 -8.15 -5.31
CA LEU A 15 -2.97 -8.26 -5.16
C LEU A 15 -2.61 -9.73 -5.04
N THR A 16 -1.77 -10.22 -5.95
CA THR A 16 -1.35 -11.63 -6.00
C THR A 16 0.15 -11.72 -5.83
N ARG A 17 0.62 -12.58 -4.93
CA ARG A 17 2.05 -12.79 -4.69
C ARG A 17 2.67 -13.60 -5.82
N THR A 18 3.87 -13.21 -6.24
CA THR A 18 4.60 -13.83 -7.35
C THR A 18 6.09 -14.02 -7.01
N GLY A 19 6.76 -14.80 -7.86
CA GLY A 19 8.19 -15.05 -7.76
C GLY A 19 8.60 -16.07 -6.68
N PRO A 20 9.89 -16.43 -6.65
CA PRO A 20 10.44 -17.28 -5.59
C PRO A 20 10.24 -16.59 -4.24
N LEU A 21 9.83 -17.37 -3.22
CA LEU A 21 9.47 -16.88 -1.88
C LEU A 21 8.22 -15.99 -1.80
N ARG A 22 7.48 -15.78 -2.90
CA ARG A 22 6.18 -15.07 -2.94
C ARG A 22 6.26 -13.66 -2.34
N ILE A 23 7.35 -12.94 -2.61
CA ILE A 23 7.61 -11.58 -2.10
C ILE A 23 7.12 -10.49 -3.05
N ASN A 24 7.26 -10.69 -4.35
CA ASN A 24 6.77 -9.73 -5.36
C ASN A 24 5.24 -9.84 -5.45
N MET A 25 4.60 -8.82 -6.02
CA MET A 25 3.16 -8.87 -6.24
C MET A 25 2.79 -8.37 -7.63
N THR A 26 1.77 -8.97 -8.24
CA THR A 26 1.02 -8.37 -9.35
C THR A 26 -0.27 -7.77 -8.82
N ILE A 27 -0.75 -6.72 -9.48
CA ILE A 27 -1.99 -6.04 -9.14
C ILE A 27 -2.87 -5.98 -10.39
N ALA A 28 -4.04 -6.61 -10.33
CA ALA A 28 -4.99 -6.70 -11.43
C ALA A 28 -6.37 -6.19 -11.00
N PRO A 29 -7.18 -5.61 -11.90
CA PRO A 29 -8.59 -5.36 -11.65
C PRO A 29 -9.31 -6.67 -11.35
N LYS A 30 -10.22 -6.68 -10.37
CA LYS A 30 -11.01 -7.88 -10.04
C LYS A 30 -11.84 -8.40 -11.22
N LYS A 31 -12.30 -7.51 -12.09
CA LYS A 31 -13.07 -7.87 -13.29
C LYS A 31 -12.22 -8.61 -14.35
N ASP A 32 -10.89 -8.51 -14.25
CA ASP A 32 -9.94 -9.09 -15.21
C ASP A 32 -8.62 -9.43 -14.48
N GLU A 33 -8.66 -10.48 -13.65
CA GLU A 33 -7.51 -10.87 -12.81
C GLU A 33 -6.30 -11.34 -13.62
N HIS A 34 -6.48 -11.69 -14.90
CA HIS A 34 -5.39 -12.13 -15.79
C HIS A 34 -4.61 -10.96 -16.38
N ASN A 35 -5.22 -9.78 -16.45
CA ASN A 35 -4.61 -8.58 -16.98
C ASN A 35 -4.02 -7.70 -15.86
N SER A 36 -2.84 -8.13 -15.38
CA SER A 36 -2.11 -7.41 -14.35
C SER A 36 -1.64 -6.06 -14.89
N ARG A 37 -2.05 -4.98 -14.23
CA ARG A 37 -1.71 -3.60 -14.62
C ARG A 37 -0.47 -3.08 -13.93
N TYR A 38 -0.14 -3.65 -12.77
CA TYR A 38 1.00 -3.22 -11.99
C TYR A 38 1.79 -4.41 -11.44
N PHE A 39 3.09 -4.19 -11.29
CA PHE A 39 4.01 -5.13 -10.69
C PHE A 39 4.75 -4.42 -9.56
N VAL A 40 4.70 -5.02 -8.39
CA VAL A 40 5.43 -4.62 -7.19
C VAL A 40 6.66 -5.50 -7.08
N HIS A 41 7.81 -4.91 -7.37
CA HIS A 41 9.10 -5.55 -7.18
C HIS A 41 9.61 -5.24 -5.77
N ILE A 42 9.88 -6.27 -4.97
CA ILE A 42 10.42 -6.13 -3.61
C ILE A 42 11.81 -6.74 -3.58
N ASN A 43 12.80 -5.92 -3.25
CA ASN A 43 14.18 -6.31 -3.01
C ASN A 43 14.58 -6.02 -1.56
N GLY A 44 15.69 -6.60 -1.13
CA GLY A 44 16.23 -6.39 0.20
C GLY A 44 15.96 -7.53 1.17
N LEU A 45 15.56 -8.72 0.72
CA LEU A 45 15.28 -9.84 1.61
C LEU A 45 16.46 -10.18 2.55
N PHE A 46 17.68 -10.05 2.05
CA PHE A 46 18.93 -10.34 2.78
C PHE A 46 19.70 -9.09 3.22
N HIS A 47 19.10 -7.91 3.11
CA HIS A 47 19.72 -6.64 3.49
C HIS A 47 18.93 -5.96 4.61
N ASP A 48 19.52 -5.01 5.31
CA ASP A 48 18.82 -4.24 6.35
C ASP A 48 17.76 -3.31 5.75
N ASN A 49 17.97 -2.89 4.50
CA ASN A 49 17.04 -2.06 3.76
C ASN A 49 16.14 -2.91 2.87
N THR A 50 14.88 -2.51 2.80
CA THR A 50 13.88 -3.04 1.88
C THR A 50 13.61 -1.96 0.84
N ASP A 51 13.67 -2.38 -0.42
CA ASP A 51 13.40 -1.56 -1.59
C ASP A 51 12.16 -2.10 -2.29
N ILE A 52 11.17 -1.24 -2.50
CA ILE A 52 9.94 -1.58 -3.22
C ILE A 52 9.85 -0.66 -4.43
N THR A 53 9.66 -1.24 -5.61
CA THR A 53 9.47 -0.49 -6.86
C THR A 53 8.14 -0.89 -7.48
N LEU A 54 7.33 0.10 -7.84
CA LEU A 54 6.08 -0.12 -8.56
C LEU A 54 6.30 0.13 -10.05
N HIS A 55 5.85 -0.81 -10.89
CA HIS A 55 5.95 -0.74 -12.35
C HIS A 55 4.56 -0.70 -12.99
N ALA A 56 4.44 0.03 -14.10
CA ALA A 56 3.25 0.09 -14.96
C ALA A 56 3.17 -1.09 -15.95
N SER A 57 3.36 -2.32 -15.46
CA SER A 57 3.19 -3.54 -16.25
C SER A 57 2.96 -4.73 -15.34
N ASP A 58 2.82 -5.93 -15.89
CA ASP A 58 2.76 -7.19 -15.16
C ASP A 58 4.13 -7.72 -14.70
N SER A 59 5.22 -7.03 -15.05
CA SER A 59 6.59 -7.44 -14.75
C SER A 59 7.48 -6.28 -14.29
N LYS A 60 8.70 -6.60 -13.82
CA LYS A 60 9.71 -5.61 -13.42
C LYS A 60 10.32 -4.81 -14.58
N ASN A 61 10.03 -5.18 -15.82
CA ASN A 61 10.60 -4.54 -17.01
C ASN A 61 9.79 -3.32 -17.48
N GLY A 62 8.59 -3.12 -16.91
CA GLY A 62 7.76 -1.94 -17.21
C GLY A 62 8.29 -0.65 -16.62
N GLN A 63 7.73 0.47 -17.09
CA GLN A 63 8.05 1.82 -16.60
C GLN A 63 7.89 1.90 -15.08
N ILE A 64 8.90 2.47 -14.42
CA ILE A 64 8.86 2.71 -12.97
C ILE A 64 7.89 3.87 -12.71
N LEU A 65 6.90 3.61 -11.86
CA LEU A 65 5.93 4.60 -11.40
C LEU A 65 6.40 5.28 -10.11
N GLY A 66 7.08 4.55 -9.24
CA GLY A 66 7.62 5.07 -7.99
C GLY A 66 8.31 4.00 -7.17
N SER A 67 8.97 4.42 -6.09
CA SER A 67 9.69 3.53 -5.19
C SER A 67 9.55 3.91 -3.72
N CYS A 68 9.60 2.91 -2.85
CA CYS A 68 9.62 3.06 -1.41
C CYS A 68 10.85 2.36 -0.83
N ARG A 69 11.61 3.04 0.03
CA ARG A 69 12.76 2.47 0.74
C ARG A 69 12.58 2.63 2.24
N PHE A 70 12.85 1.58 3.00
CA PHE A 70 12.91 1.65 4.45
C PHE A 70 13.85 0.61 5.05
N ASN A 71 14.36 0.90 6.25
CA ASN A 71 15.12 -0.07 7.03
C ASN A 71 14.16 -0.98 7.82
N LYS A 72 14.41 -2.29 7.79
CA LYS A 72 13.53 -3.32 8.39
C LYS A 72 13.35 -3.18 9.90
N PHE A 73 14.31 -2.55 10.57
CA PHE A 73 14.33 -2.28 12.01
C PHE A 73 13.80 -0.87 12.33
N HIS A 74 13.85 0.06 11.36
CA HIS A 74 13.42 1.45 11.51
C HIS A 74 12.30 1.79 10.51
N THR A 75 11.11 1.27 10.81
CA THR A 75 9.92 1.37 9.92
C THR A 75 9.01 2.56 10.25
N THR A 76 9.43 3.48 11.11
CA THR A 76 8.66 4.69 11.48
C THR A 76 8.67 5.76 10.40
N ARG A 77 9.66 5.72 9.50
CA ARG A 77 9.77 6.63 8.35
C ARG A 77 10.24 5.84 7.14
N MET A 78 9.42 5.80 6.10
CA MET A 78 9.74 5.17 4.82
C MET A 78 9.82 6.24 3.74
N HIS A 79 10.88 6.22 2.95
CA HIS A 79 11.14 7.19 1.90
C HIS A 79 10.35 6.82 0.65
N LEU A 80 9.58 7.76 0.11
CA LEU A 80 8.78 7.58 -1.10
C LEU A 80 9.34 8.47 -2.20
N THR A 81 9.51 7.91 -3.40
CA THR A 81 9.96 8.64 -4.59
C THR A 81 8.98 8.40 -5.72
N LEU A 82 8.57 9.47 -6.40
CA LEU A 82 7.61 9.44 -7.49
C LEU A 82 8.08 10.42 -8.59
N GLY A 83 8.80 9.92 -9.59
CA GLY A 83 9.55 10.78 -10.51
C GLY A 83 10.48 11.71 -9.73
N ASP A 84 10.33 13.02 -9.90
CA ASP A 84 11.12 14.03 -9.19
C ASP A 84 10.58 14.38 -7.78
N GLN A 85 9.39 13.87 -7.42
CA GLN A 85 8.80 14.15 -6.12
C GLN A 85 9.32 13.19 -5.04
N GLN A 86 9.63 13.76 -3.88
CA GLN A 86 9.98 13.02 -2.67
C GLN A 86 8.91 13.22 -1.60
N SER A 87 8.55 12.14 -0.92
CA SER A 87 7.60 12.14 0.18
C SER A 87 7.98 11.09 1.22
N TYR A 88 7.20 10.99 2.29
CA TYR A 88 7.44 10.03 3.37
C TYR A 88 6.14 9.36 3.79
N LEU A 89 6.24 8.06 4.06
CA LEU A 89 5.24 7.33 4.84
C LEU A 89 5.71 7.31 6.29
N MET A 90 5.05 8.09 7.15
CA MET A 90 5.46 8.30 8.54
C MET A 90 4.49 7.65 9.51
N PHE A 91 5.00 6.95 10.50
CA PHE A 91 4.19 6.45 11.60
C PHE A 91 3.87 7.61 12.55
N SER A 92 2.58 7.81 12.85
CA SER A 92 2.13 8.70 13.90
C SER A 92 1.82 7.89 15.17
N PRO A 93 2.65 7.99 16.23
CA PRO A 93 2.40 7.27 17.48
C PRO A 93 1.08 7.67 18.14
N GLN A 94 0.67 8.94 18.00
CA GLN A 94 -0.56 9.49 18.59
C GLN A 94 -1.81 8.74 18.09
N TYR A 95 -1.81 8.39 16.80
CA TYR A 95 -2.97 7.76 16.15
C TYR A 95 -2.76 6.27 15.87
N GLY A 96 -1.55 5.75 16.07
CA GLY A 96 -1.19 4.37 15.75
C GLY A 96 -1.35 4.03 14.26
N CYS A 97 -1.20 5.02 13.38
CA CYS A 97 -1.43 4.91 11.94
C CYS A 97 -0.23 5.46 11.14
N TYR A 98 -0.22 5.23 9.83
CA TYR A 98 0.81 5.78 8.94
C TYR A 98 0.23 6.89 8.07
N SER A 99 0.85 8.07 8.04
CA SER A 99 0.43 9.16 7.16
C SER A 99 1.42 9.40 6.03
N TRP A 100 0.92 9.91 4.92
CA TRP A 100 1.70 10.37 3.78
C TRP A 100 0.97 11.53 3.11
N SER A 101 1.69 12.29 2.29
CA SER A 101 1.10 13.41 1.56
C SER A 101 1.56 13.43 0.10
N VAL A 102 0.70 13.98 -0.76
CA VAL A 102 0.96 14.13 -2.18
C VAL A 102 0.33 15.43 -2.69
N MET A 103 0.91 16.00 -3.73
CA MET A 103 0.29 17.09 -4.48
C MET A 103 -0.77 16.51 -5.42
N VAL A 104 -2.03 16.93 -5.23
CA VAL A 104 -3.15 16.59 -6.12
C VAL A 104 -3.71 17.86 -6.74
N ILE A 105 -4.05 17.78 -8.03
CA ILE A 105 -4.65 18.90 -8.77
C ILE A 105 -6.15 18.82 -8.55
N ARG A 106 -6.77 19.87 -7.99
CA ARG A 106 -8.24 19.98 -7.99
C ARG A 106 -8.69 20.53 -9.34
N HIS A 107 -9.77 19.96 -9.87
CA HIS A 107 -10.36 20.38 -11.15
C HIS A 107 -11.42 21.49 -11.00
N THR A 108 -11.76 21.92 -9.79
CA THR A 108 -12.98 22.69 -9.56
C THR A 108 -12.82 24.21 -9.73
N GLU A 109 -11.67 24.82 -9.43
CA GLU A 109 -11.46 26.27 -9.60
C GLU A 109 -9.98 26.58 -9.83
N GLY A 110 -9.55 26.54 -11.09
CA GLY A 110 -8.13 26.66 -11.45
C GLY A 110 -7.30 25.41 -11.06
N LYS A 111 -6.28 25.10 -11.86
CA LYS A 111 -5.38 23.97 -11.58
C LYS A 111 -4.40 24.33 -10.46
N VAL A 112 -4.88 24.62 -9.26
CA VAL A 112 -4.02 24.88 -8.10
C VAL A 112 -3.60 23.54 -7.49
N PRO A 113 -2.29 23.22 -7.47
CA PRO A 113 -1.80 22.03 -6.79
C PRO A 113 -2.07 22.17 -5.29
N GLN A 114 -2.84 21.25 -4.70
CA GLN A 114 -3.06 21.21 -3.26
C GLN A 114 -2.34 20.00 -2.67
N ARG A 115 -1.54 20.23 -1.62
CA ARG A 115 -1.01 19.13 -0.81
C ARG A 115 -2.15 18.53 0.00
N ARG A 116 -2.43 17.24 -0.19
CA ARG A 116 -3.36 16.47 0.65
C ARG A 116 -2.60 15.42 1.45
N GLU A 117 -3.06 15.21 2.67
CA GLU A 117 -2.59 14.17 3.57
C GLU A 117 -3.60 13.02 3.63
N PHE A 118 -3.08 11.80 3.76
CA PHE A 118 -3.86 10.58 3.89
C PHE A 118 -3.27 9.70 4.98
N LEU A 119 -4.11 8.90 5.63
CA LEU A 119 -3.73 8.06 6.76
C LEU A 119 -4.14 6.61 6.55
N TRP A 120 -3.19 5.68 6.61
CA TRP A 120 -3.43 4.25 6.69
C TRP A 120 -3.66 3.84 8.14
N LYS A 121 -4.91 3.58 8.48
CA LYS A 121 -5.36 3.09 9.79
C LYS A 121 -5.62 1.58 9.72
N ARG A 122 -5.27 0.84 10.78
CA ARG A 122 -5.71 -0.56 10.91
C ARG A 122 -7.20 -0.64 11.25
N THR A 123 -7.92 -1.43 10.49
CA THR A 123 -9.33 -1.78 10.79
C THR A 123 -9.42 -2.53 12.13
N GLU A 124 -10.54 -2.37 12.84
CA GLU A 124 -10.78 -3.11 14.10
C GLU A 124 -10.80 -4.62 13.86
N ALA A 125 -11.43 -5.07 12.77
CA ALA A 125 -11.45 -6.47 12.36
C ALA A 125 -10.03 -7.06 12.15
N SER A 126 -9.07 -6.24 11.69
CA SER A 126 -7.66 -6.66 11.55
C SER A 126 -7.00 -6.96 12.90
N ARG A 127 -7.36 -6.21 13.94
CA ARG A 127 -6.78 -6.37 15.29
C ARG A 127 -7.19 -7.71 15.92
N VAL A 128 -8.41 -8.16 15.63
CA VAL A 128 -8.96 -9.42 16.15
C VAL A 128 -8.57 -10.62 15.30
N SER A 129 -8.68 -10.52 13.97
CA SER A 129 -8.51 -11.67 13.07
C SER A 129 -7.05 -12.07 12.80
N GLY A 130 -6.08 -11.26 13.21
CA GLY A 130 -4.67 -11.44 12.86
C GLY A 130 -4.36 -11.26 11.37
N ARG A 131 -5.34 -10.92 10.53
CA ARG A 131 -5.15 -10.57 9.12
C ARG A 131 -4.94 -9.07 9.00
N LEU A 132 -4.05 -8.64 8.10
CA LEU A 132 -3.85 -7.21 7.87
C LEU A 132 -5.06 -6.62 7.17
N GLY A 133 -5.73 -5.67 7.80
CA GLY A 133 -6.80 -4.88 7.19
C GLY A 133 -6.54 -3.40 7.44
N LEU A 134 -6.59 -2.60 6.39
CA LEU A 134 -6.24 -1.19 6.42
C LEU A 134 -7.34 -0.33 5.78
N GLU A 135 -7.58 0.84 6.33
CA GLU A 135 -8.40 1.91 5.75
C GLU A 135 -7.48 3.08 5.43
N LEU A 136 -7.62 3.63 4.23
CA LEU A 136 -7.00 4.89 3.84
C LEU A 136 -7.99 6.01 4.09
N CYS A 137 -7.71 6.84 5.09
CA CYS A 137 -8.58 7.93 5.48
C CYS A 137 -8.04 9.29 5.04
N GLY A 138 -8.94 10.28 4.97
CA GLY A 138 -8.58 11.69 4.97
C GLY A 138 -8.01 12.15 6.32
N PRO A 139 -7.58 13.43 6.43
CA PRO A 139 -6.91 13.98 7.61
C PRO A 139 -7.71 13.88 8.91
N ASP A 140 -9.04 14.00 8.80
CA ASP A 140 -10.00 13.97 9.89
C ASP A 140 -10.49 12.54 10.23
N MET A 141 -9.98 11.53 9.52
CA MET A 141 -10.37 10.12 9.63
C MET A 141 -11.83 9.81 9.31
N SER A 142 -12.59 10.76 8.77
CA SER A 142 -14.02 10.57 8.46
C SER A 142 -14.21 9.93 7.09
N ASP A 143 -13.51 10.45 6.09
CA ASP A 143 -13.57 9.98 4.72
C ASP A 143 -12.70 8.75 4.49
N ILE A 144 -13.28 7.66 4.02
CA ILE A 144 -12.55 6.45 3.63
C ILE A 144 -12.34 6.44 2.11
N TYR A 145 -11.09 6.61 1.69
CA TYR A 145 -10.69 6.63 0.28
C TYR A 145 -10.45 5.24 -0.30
N ALA A 146 -9.91 4.33 0.50
CA ALA A 146 -9.66 2.96 0.11
C ALA A 146 -9.64 2.00 1.30
N GLU A 147 -9.91 0.72 1.04
CA GLU A 147 -9.93 -0.34 2.04
C GLU A 147 -9.13 -1.53 1.53
N TYR A 148 -8.20 -2.03 2.33
CA TYR A 148 -7.45 -3.24 2.06
C TYR A 148 -7.87 -4.37 2.98
N PHE A 149 -8.16 -5.52 2.37
CA PHE A 149 -8.52 -6.75 3.04
C PHE A 149 -7.44 -7.81 2.75
N GLY A 150 -6.58 -8.06 3.73
CA GLY A 150 -5.52 -9.06 3.64
C GLY A 150 -6.07 -10.48 3.56
N ALA A 151 -5.44 -11.29 2.72
CA ALA A 151 -5.79 -12.69 2.56
C ALA A 151 -5.36 -13.55 3.76
N ALA A 152 -5.89 -14.76 3.84
CA ALA A 152 -5.46 -15.77 4.80
C ALA A 152 -4.00 -16.19 4.58
N SER A 153 -3.37 -16.73 5.63
CA SER A 153 -2.03 -17.31 5.53
C SER A 153 -2.01 -18.44 4.49
N GLY A 154 -0.89 -18.61 3.78
CA GLY A 154 -0.74 -19.62 2.71
C GLY A 154 -1.37 -19.26 1.36
N SER A 155 -2.27 -18.27 1.31
CA SER A 155 -2.89 -17.85 0.04
C SER A 155 -1.86 -17.26 -0.93
N LEU A 156 -2.05 -17.54 -2.23
CA LEU A 156 -1.37 -16.85 -3.32
C LEU A 156 -1.80 -15.38 -3.40
N LYS A 157 -3.05 -15.08 -3.04
CA LYS A 157 -3.51 -13.69 -2.94
C LYS A 157 -2.85 -13.05 -1.72
N ALA A 158 -2.31 -11.84 -1.88
CA ALA A 158 -1.90 -11.00 -0.76
C ALA A 158 -3.13 -10.38 -0.09
N GLY A 159 -4.11 -9.97 -0.90
CA GLY A 159 -5.36 -9.38 -0.44
C GLY A 159 -6.14 -8.72 -1.57
N LYS A 160 -7.16 -7.95 -1.19
CA LYS A 160 -7.98 -7.13 -2.09
C LYS A 160 -7.95 -5.69 -1.63
N LEU A 161 -7.72 -4.76 -2.55
CA LEU A 161 -7.88 -3.33 -2.34
C LEU A 161 -9.18 -2.88 -3.00
N ARG A 162 -10.03 -2.16 -2.25
CA ARG A 162 -11.21 -1.48 -2.78
C ARG A 162 -10.94 0.02 -2.73
N VAL A 163 -10.98 0.69 -3.87
CA VAL A 163 -10.81 2.13 -4.01
C VAL A 163 -12.19 2.76 -4.16
N ARG A 164 -12.55 3.65 -3.24
CA ARG A 164 -13.86 4.32 -3.21
C ARG A 164 -13.86 5.64 -3.99
N PHE A 165 -12.74 6.37 -3.92
CA PHE A 165 -12.55 7.65 -4.60
C PHE A 165 -11.29 7.59 -5.44
N ASP A 166 -11.29 8.22 -6.61
CA ASP A 166 -10.12 8.32 -7.47
C ASP A 166 -9.70 9.79 -7.62
N LEU A 167 -8.51 10.11 -7.13
CA LEU A 167 -7.93 11.45 -7.18
C LEU A 167 -6.83 11.58 -8.25
N GLY A 168 -6.80 10.65 -9.20
CA GLY A 168 -5.86 10.63 -10.32
C GLY A 168 -4.67 9.67 -10.14
N ASP A 169 -3.89 9.52 -11.20
CA ASP A 169 -2.87 8.47 -11.32
C ASP A 169 -1.72 8.62 -10.31
N THR A 170 -1.29 9.85 -10.03
CA THR A 170 -0.28 10.15 -8.99
C THR A 170 -0.74 9.66 -7.62
N TRP A 171 -2.00 9.96 -7.28
CA TRP A 171 -2.58 9.51 -6.02
C TRP A 171 -2.72 7.99 -6.00
N LYS A 172 -3.26 7.37 -7.06
CA LYS A 172 -3.39 5.91 -7.16
C LYS A 172 -2.05 5.21 -7.02
N THR A 173 -1.00 5.75 -7.63
CA THR A 173 0.37 5.23 -7.49
C THR A 173 0.84 5.28 -6.04
N MET A 174 0.63 6.41 -5.35
CA MET A 174 0.97 6.54 -3.93
C MET A 174 0.17 5.57 -3.06
N VAL A 175 -1.12 5.35 -3.33
CA VAL A 175 -1.95 4.35 -2.63
C VAL A 175 -1.35 2.95 -2.78
N LEU A 176 -1.05 2.52 -4.01
CA LEU A 176 -0.50 1.19 -4.27
C LEU A 176 0.89 1.02 -3.64
N LEU A 177 1.74 2.03 -3.74
CA LEU A 177 3.11 1.99 -3.23
C LEU A 177 3.14 1.96 -1.70
N THR A 178 2.39 2.85 -1.03
CA THR A 178 2.32 2.90 0.43
C THR A 178 1.64 1.67 1.02
N LEU A 179 0.59 1.15 0.37
CA LEU A 179 -0.03 -0.13 0.75
C LEU A 179 0.97 -1.28 0.65
N SER A 180 1.72 -1.37 -0.45
CA SER A 180 2.72 -2.42 -0.66
C SER A 180 3.81 -2.38 0.43
N ALA A 181 4.25 -1.17 0.82
CA ALA A 181 5.19 -1.00 1.92
C ALA A 181 4.65 -1.49 3.25
N LEU A 182 3.38 -1.23 3.56
CA LEU A 182 2.73 -1.71 4.78
C LEU A 182 2.49 -3.22 4.78
N ILE A 183 2.16 -3.81 3.62
CA ILE A 183 2.05 -5.27 3.46
C ILE A 183 3.41 -5.93 3.72
N GLU A 184 4.48 -5.42 3.12
CA GLU A 184 5.82 -5.98 3.29
C GLU A 184 6.35 -5.79 4.71
N LYS A 185 6.15 -4.61 5.31
CA LYS A 185 6.45 -4.37 6.73
C LYS A 185 5.76 -5.42 7.61
N GLU A 186 4.48 -5.68 7.38
CA GLU A 186 3.72 -6.65 8.15
C GLU A 186 4.22 -8.09 7.93
N ARG A 187 4.58 -8.45 6.70
CA ARG A 187 5.20 -9.75 6.38
C ARG A 187 6.51 -9.93 7.14
N GLN A 188 7.39 -8.92 7.12
CA GLN A 188 8.67 -8.94 7.84
C GLN A 188 8.48 -9.03 9.35
N ARG A 189 7.50 -8.29 9.91
CA ARG A 189 7.13 -8.38 11.33
C ARG A 189 6.74 -9.80 11.71
N ARG A 190 5.90 -10.47 10.90
CA ARG A 190 5.49 -11.86 11.12
C ARG A 190 6.63 -12.84 10.98
N ALA A 191 7.51 -12.66 9.99
CA ALA A 191 8.67 -13.52 9.80
C ALA A 191 9.63 -13.48 11.00
N ARG A 192 9.80 -12.32 11.64
CA ARG A 192 10.57 -12.18 12.88
C ARG A 192 9.88 -12.88 14.05
N GLN A 193 8.57 -12.68 14.23
CA GLN A 193 7.81 -13.34 15.30
C GLN A 193 7.76 -14.87 15.14
N GLY A 194 7.65 -15.37 13.91
CA GLY A 194 7.67 -16.80 13.61
C GLY A 194 9.04 -17.46 13.84
N HIS A 195 10.14 -16.73 13.67
CA HIS A 195 11.46 -17.19 14.11
C HIS A 195 11.57 -17.27 15.64
N THR A 196 10.93 -16.35 16.36
CA THR A 196 10.96 -16.33 17.83
C THR A 196 10.20 -17.51 18.44
N SER A 197 9.11 -17.97 17.83
CA SER A 197 8.35 -19.13 18.34
C SER A 197 9.05 -20.48 18.12
N ILE A 198 9.95 -20.60 17.14
CA ILE A 198 10.78 -21.80 16.97
C ILE A 198 11.97 -21.79 17.95
N ALA A 199 12.54 -20.61 18.24
CA ALA A 199 13.67 -20.49 19.18
C ALA A 199 13.30 -20.71 20.66
N MET A 200 12.00 -20.68 21.02
CA MET A 200 11.51 -20.98 22.37
C MET A 200 11.14 -22.47 22.57
N LEU A 201 11.39 -23.31 21.56
CA LEU A 201 11.25 -24.77 21.59
C LEU A 201 12.61 -25.40 21.28
N GLY A 202 13.60 -25.15 22.14
CA GLY A 202 14.86 -25.88 22.21
C GLY A 202 15.08 -26.36 23.64
N PRO A 203 15.74 -27.52 23.84
CA PRO A 203 15.56 -28.45 24.95
C PRO A 203 15.91 -27.91 26.34
#